data_AF-A0A1M4UKS2-F1
#
_entry.id   AF-A0A1M4UKS2-F1
#
_cell.length_a   1.000
_cell.length_b   1.000
_cell.length_c   1.000
_cell.angle_alpha   90.00
_cell.angle_beta   90.00
_cell.angle_gamma   90.00
#
_symmetry.space_group_name_H-M   'P 1'
#
loop_
_entity.id
_entity.type
_entity.pdbx_description
1 polymer ?
#
loop_
_entity_poly.entity_id
_entity_poly.type
_entity_poly.pdbx_seq_one_letter_code
_entity_poly.pdbx_strand_id
1 'polypeptide(L)'
;MIGTKITEARKKKNLSQAQLAQQLFISPQAVGKWERGESMPDIITLNHLAEILDVDLNYFSESMPSQTRELTPFEPLIKPTDELPAENQVKKLSWDMSDGNWLDADFSGLKNLQEKFSSSNMQHCLFIGSELSGLLLKGNNVDSCNFSNSDLSKSHIQNSNLLSNSFKDCSLKEAEFSKSYINGCDFSGADLTGLKLLKSNHADACNFSNSDISNSHMLNSSIANSIFKNCSLKEAEFSKTHIDSCDFSDTNFTGIVFKSGAFLSNAIVNAVWNRSSFIGTRIEELLFEGALEDCYFENCGFKKVTFQNTRLTNTFFKNNSLKRVSFVNCQSDRMTYEFLKGGKVDLTGITVFEV
;
A
#
# COMPACT_ATOMS: atom_id res chain seq x y z
N MET A 1 -17.22 41.60 8.24
CA MET A 1 -16.37 40.39 8.14
C MET A 1 -17.06 39.38 7.24
N ILE A 2 -16.33 38.56 6.49
CA ILE A 2 -16.91 37.59 5.54
C ILE A 2 -17.93 36.63 6.20
N GLY A 3 -17.70 36.23 7.45
CA GLY A 3 -18.60 35.37 8.23
C GLY A 3 -20.00 35.94 8.45
N THR A 4 -20.12 37.26 8.67
CA THR A 4 -21.43 37.91 8.85
C THR A 4 -22.21 37.90 7.54
N LYS A 5 -21.53 38.11 6.40
CA LYS A 5 -22.14 38.07 5.06
C LYS A 5 -22.62 36.66 4.68
N ILE A 6 -21.84 35.62 5.00
CA ILE A 6 -22.25 34.21 4.83
C ILE A 6 -23.51 33.92 5.66
N THR A 7 -23.54 34.39 6.92
CA THR A 7 -24.70 34.22 7.82
C THR A 7 -25.96 34.87 7.25
N GLU A 8 -25.85 36.11 6.77
CA GLU A 8 -26.98 36.88 6.21
C GLU A 8 -27.52 36.21 4.94
N ALA A 9 -26.66 35.88 3.99
CA ALA A 9 -27.05 35.28 2.73
C ALA A 9 -27.64 33.87 2.92
N ARG A 10 -27.08 33.05 3.82
CA ARG A 10 -27.64 31.73 4.17
C ARG A 10 -29.04 31.84 4.78
N LYS A 11 -29.24 32.75 5.74
CA LYS A 11 -30.55 32.97 6.37
C LYS A 11 -31.58 33.49 5.38
N LYS A 12 -31.19 34.33 4.41
CA LYS A 12 -32.07 34.83 3.34
C LYS A 12 -32.59 33.70 2.44
N LYS A 13 -31.81 32.63 2.25
CA LYS A 13 -32.22 31.40 1.53
C LYS A 13 -32.91 30.36 2.42
N ASN A 14 -33.20 30.67 3.69
CA ASN A 14 -33.79 29.76 4.68
C ASN A 14 -33.02 28.44 4.89
N LEU A 15 -31.69 28.46 4.71
CA LEU A 15 -30.86 27.27 4.90
C LEU A 15 -30.34 27.19 6.34
N SER A 16 -30.39 26.02 6.96
CA SER A 16 -29.61 25.75 8.18
C SER A 16 -28.12 25.60 7.85
N GLN A 17 -27.24 25.75 8.86
CA GLN A 17 -25.80 25.48 8.68
C GLN A 17 -25.55 24.06 8.16
N ALA A 18 -26.33 23.08 8.60
CA ALA A 18 -26.23 21.69 8.16
C ALA A 18 -26.67 21.49 6.70
N GLN A 19 -27.74 22.17 6.26
CA GLN A 19 -28.18 22.11 4.87
C GLN A 19 -27.21 22.79 3.92
N LEU A 20 -26.67 23.96 4.30
CA LEU A 20 -25.62 24.62 3.50
C LEU A 20 -24.36 23.75 3.43
N ALA A 21 -23.97 23.14 4.55
CA ALA A 21 -22.83 22.23 4.60
C ALA A 21 -23.03 20.98 3.73
N GLN A 22 -24.24 20.42 3.71
CA GLN A 22 -24.58 19.29 2.85
C GLN A 22 -24.47 19.64 1.36
N GLN A 23 -24.93 20.83 0.95
CA GLN A 23 -24.81 21.27 -0.45
C GLN A 23 -23.38 21.61 -0.85
N LEU A 24 -22.54 21.99 0.11
CA LEU A 24 -21.11 22.23 -0.08
C LEU A 24 -20.25 20.97 0.11
N PHE A 25 -20.85 19.82 0.46
CA PHE A 25 -20.15 18.58 0.79
C PHE A 25 -19.09 18.72 1.91
N ILE A 26 -19.40 19.55 2.92
CA ILE A 26 -18.56 19.82 4.10
C ILE A 26 -19.30 19.52 5.41
N SER A 27 -18.63 19.66 6.56
CA SER A 27 -19.27 19.50 7.86
C SER A 27 -20.08 20.75 8.28
N PRO A 28 -21.22 20.60 8.98
CA PRO A 28 -21.98 21.73 9.54
C PRO A 28 -21.17 22.64 10.46
N GLN A 29 -20.14 22.07 11.11
CA GLN A 29 -19.23 22.78 12.01
C GLN A 29 -18.33 23.76 11.25
N ALA A 30 -17.94 23.45 10.00
CA ALA A 30 -17.15 24.35 9.16
C ALA A 30 -17.91 25.64 8.85
N VAL A 31 -19.18 25.54 8.43
CA VAL A 31 -20.06 26.69 8.22
C VAL A 31 -20.20 27.53 9.51
N GLY A 32 -20.37 26.87 10.66
CA GLY A 32 -20.43 27.56 11.95
C GLY A 32 -19.15 28.33 12.29
N LYS A 33 -17.96 27.77 12.00
CA LYS A 33 -16.67 28.45 12.23
C LYS A 33 -16.49 29.66 11.28
N TRP A 34 -16.95 29.56 10.04
CA TRP A 34 -16.93 30.70 9.10
C TRP A 34 -17.80 31.85 9.59
N GLU A 35 -19.02 31.54 10.04
CA GLU A 35 -19.96 32.55 10.51
C GLU A 35 -19.48 33.30 11.77
N ARG A 36 -18.70 32.62 12.62
CA ARG A 36 -18.04 33.23 13.79
C ARG A 36 -16.72 33.94 13.46
N GLY A 37 -16.23 33.84 12.23
CA GLY A 37 -14.94 34.42 11.81
C GLY A 37 -13.72 33.70 12.37
N GLU A 38 -13.88 32.47 12.86
CA GLU A 38 -12.79 31.63 13.40
C GLU A 38 -11.96 30.98 12.28
N SER A 39 -12.54 30.87 11.08
CA SER A 39 -11.89 30.37 9.87
C SER A 39 -12.55 30.99 8.65
N MET A 40 -11.95 30.82 7.47
CA MET A 40 -12.52 31.29 6.22
C MET A 40 -12.68 30.13 5.23
N PRO A 41 -13.74 30.12 4.41
CA PRO A 41 -13.80 29.24 3.26
C PRO A 41 -12.68 29.58 2.28
N ASP A 42 -12.11 28.57 1.62
CA ASP A 42 -11.16 28.78 0.53
C ASP A 42 -11.85 29.42 -0.69
N ILE A 43 -11.07 29.80 -1.71
CA ILE A 43 -11.57 30.52 -2.88
C ILE A 43 -12.54 29.70 -3.74
N ILE A 44 -12.38 28.37 -3.79
CA ILE A 44 -13.24 27.47 -4.56
C ILE A 44 -14.56 27.28 -3.81
N THR A 45 -14.47 27.04 -2.49
CA THR A 45 -15.61 26.98 -1.59
C THR A 45 -16.38 28.31 -1.57
N LEU A 46 -15.70 29.45 -1.69
CA LEU A 46 -16.31 30.77 -1.84
C LEU A 46 -17.09 30.93 -3.14
N ASN A 47 -16.58 30.37 -4.25
CA ASN A 47 -17.31 30.36 -5.52
C ASN A 47 -18.59 29.51 -5.41
N HIS A 48 -18.52 28.32 -4.83
CA HIS A 48 -19.71 27.48 -4.62
C HIS A 48 -20.68 28.10 -3.61
N LEU A 49 -20.17 28.78 -2.58
CA LEU A 49 -20.99 29.58 -1.65
C LEU A 49 -21.74 30.69 -2.39
N ALA A 50 -21.08 31.40 -3.30
CA ALA A 50 -21.66 32.45 -4.12
C ALA A 50 -22.80 31.88 -4.98
N GLU A 51 -22.59 30.73 -5.62
CA GLU A 51 -23.61 30.04 -6.43
C GLU A 51 -24.80 29.55 -5.59
N ILE A 52 -24.56 28.84 -4.47
CA ILE A 52 -25.62 28.29 -3.62
C ILE A 52 -26.44 29.40 -2.96
N LEU A 53 -25.77 30.47 -2.53
CA LEU A 53 -26.41 31.61 -1.87
C LEU A 53 -26.96 32.64 -2.86
N ASP A 54 -26.70 32.46 -4.16
CA ASP A 54 -27.16 33.31 -5.25
C ASP A 54 -26.72 34.78 -5.07
N VAL A 55 -25.42 34.94 -4.85
CA VAL A 55 -24.73 36.22 -4.64
C VAL A 55 -23.48 36.27 -5.51
N ASP A 56 -23.05 37.47 -5.92
CA ASP A 56 -21.79 37.65 -6.64
C ASP A 56 -20.58 37.38 -5.73
N LEU A 57 -19.46 36.89 -6.25
CA LEU A 57 -18.26 36.62 -5.46
C LEU A 57 -17.75 37.88 -4.72
N ASN A 58 -17.90 39.07 -5.32
CA ASN A 58 -17.52 40.35 -4.71
C ASN A 58 -18.41 40.74 -3.52
N TYR A 59 -19.59 40.11 -3.37
CA TYR A 59 -20.41 40.26 -2.17
C TYR A 59 -19.58 39.99 -0.91
N PHE A 60 -18.67 39.01 -0.95
CA PHE A 60 -17.84 38.64 0.20
C PHE A 60 -16.62 39.56 0.44
N SER A 61 -16.23 40.40 -0.54
CA SER A 61 -15.00 41.20 -0.51
C SER A 61 -15.18 42.66 -0.07
N GLU A 62 -16.39 43.23 -0.16
CA GLU A 62 -16.62 44.64 0.21
C GLU A 62 -16.55 44.88 1.72
N SER A 63 -15.34 45.09 2.25
CA SER A 63 -15.02 45.91 3.44
C SER A 63 -13.49 45.99 3.66
N MET A 64 -12.80 46.76 2.83
CA MET A 64 -11.42 47.21 3.10
C MET A 64 -11.36 48.74 2.97
N PRO A 65 -11.31 49.51 4.06
CA PRO A 65 -10.69 50.83 4.04
C PRO A 65 -9.17 50.65 4.10
N SER A 66 -8.48 51.28 3.15
CA SER A 66 -7.03 51.36 3.03
C SER A 66 -6.42 52.00 4.28
N GLN A 67 -5.43 51.36 4.92
CA GLN A 67 -4.44 52.06 5.74
C GLN A 67 -3.04 51.47 5.54
N THR A 68 -2.19 52.34 5.00
CA THR A 68 -0.72 52.38 5.02
C THR A 68 -0.14 51.95 6.36
N ARG A 69 0.78 50.98 6.36
CA ARG A 69 1.68 50.69 7.50
C ARG A 69 2.99 51.43 7.31
N GLU A 70 3.29 52.35 8.22
CA GLU A 70 4.60 52.97 8.40
C GLU A 70 5.63 51.92 8.83
N LEU A 71 6.83 52.00 8.24
CA LEU A 71 8.02 51.23 8.60
C LEU A 71 8.74 51.96 9.73
N THR A 72 8.98 51.29 10.86
CA THR A 72 9.96 51.75 11.86
C THR A 72 11.33 51.10 11.60
N PRO A 73 12.46 51.78 11.87
CA PRO A 73 13.78 51.33 11.44
C PRO A 73 14.36 50.20 12.30
N PHE A 74 15.04 49.26 11.64
CA PHE A 74 15.87 48.22 12.23
C PHE A 74 17.18 48.81 12.78
N GLU A 75 17.52 48.53 14.04
CA GLU A 75 18.87 48.67 14.58
C GLU A 75 19.55 47.28 14.72
N PRO A 76 20.77 47.08 14.20
CA PRO A 76 21.48 45.83 14.36
C PRO A 76 22.43 45.88 15.56
N LEU A 77 22.28 44.94 16.50
CA LEU A 77 23.26 44.69 17.56
C LEU A 77 23.72 43.23 17.49
N ILE A 78 24.81 43.01 16.76
CA ILE A 78 25.68 41.85 16.96
C ILE A 78 26.80 42.29 17.91
N LYS A 79 26.96 41.58 19.02
CA LYS A 79 28.26 41.42 19.70
C LYS A 79 28.48 39.93 19.98
N PRO A 80 29.67 39.38 19.69
CA PRO A 80 30.00 37.98 19.94
C PRO A 80 30.55 37.81 21.36
N THR A 81 29.99 36.90 22.14
CA THR A 81 30.69 36.28 23.27
C THR A 81 30.16 34.88 23.49
N ASP A 82 31.11 33.96 23.58
CA ASP A 82 30.98 32.53 23.82
C ASP A 82 30.15 32.20 25.07
N GLU A 83 29.22 31.26 24.91
CA GLU A 83 28.95 30.13 25.80
C GLU A 83 27.72 29.39 25.25
N LEU A 84 27.93 28.16 24.76
CA LEU A 84 26.85 27.24 24.37
C LEU A 84 26.03 26.83 25.60
N PRO A 85 24.72 27.12 25.69
CA PRO A 85 23.84 26.38 26.58
C PRO A 85 23.36 25.14 25.84
N ALA A 86 23.38 24.03 26.57
CA ALA A 86 22.95 22.70 26.18
C ALA A 86 21.70 22.68 25.28
N GLU A 87 21.70 21.74 24.34
CA GLU A 87 20.59 21.37 23.45
C GLU A 87 19.22 21.53 24.14
N ASN A 88 18.60 22.68 23.92
CA ASN A 88 17.17 22.83 24.11
C ASN A 88 16.54 21.87 23.12
N GLN A 89 16.03 20.74 23.62
CA GLN A 89 15.12 19.88 22.90
C GLN A 89 14.08 20.76 22.24
N VAL A 90 14.21 20.94 20.92
CA VAL A 90 13.16 21.56 20.12
C VAL A 90 11.92 20.75 20.45
N LYS A 91 10.93 21.38 21.09
CA LYS A 91 9.60 20.78 21.27
C LYS A 91 9.19 20.29 19.88
N LYS A 92 9.26 18.98 19.66
CA LYS A 92 8.79 18.36 18.43
C LYS A 92 7.33 18.79 18.34
N LEU A 93 7.02 19.72 17.41
CA LEU A 93 5.63 20.05 17.18
C LEU A 93 4.98 18.72 16.78
N SER A 94 4.07 18.23 17.62
CA SER A 94 3.21 17.11 17.30
C SER A 94 2.05 17.69 16.53
N TRP A 95 2.11 17.61 15.21
CA TRP A 95 0.99 17.96 14.34
C TRP A 95 0.08 16.74 14.21
N ASP A 96 -0.94 16.63 15.06
CA ASP A 96 -2.03 15.68 14.80
C ASP A 96 -2.83 16.18 13.59
N MET A 97 -2.70 15.47 12.48
CA MET A 97 -3.32 15.81 11.19
C MET A 97 -4.62 15.03 10.96
N SER A 98 -5.15 14.40 12.02
CA SER A 98 -6.39 13.63 12.01
C SER A 98 -7.63 14.48 11.71
N ASP A 99 -8.68 13.82 11.23
CA ASP A 99 -9.98 14.38 10.85
C ASP A 99 -9.92 15.52 9.81
N GLY A 100 -8.76 15.70 9.18
CA GLY A 100 -8.52 16.73 8.18
C GLY A 100 -9.02 16.34 6.78
N ASN A 101 -9.35 17.34 5.98
CA ASN A 101 -9.53 17.20 4.54
C ASN A 101 -8.32 17.81 3.83
N TRP A 102 -7.49 16.96 3.29
CA TRP A 102 -6.23 17.26 2.62
C TRP A 102 -6.32 16.99 1.11
N LEU A 103 -7.53 17.01 0.53
CA LEU A 103 -7.74 16.79 -0.89
C LEU A 103 -6.76 17.63 -1.74
N ASP A 104 -6.09 16.95 -2.67
CA ASP A 104 -5.12 17.54 -3.62
C ASP A 104 -3.92 18.24 -2.95
N ALA A 105 -3.66 18.01 -1.65
CA ALA A 105 -2.57 18.65 -0.93
C ALA A 105 -1.20 18.12 -1.38
N ASP A 106 -0.23 19.03 -1.46
CA ASP A 106 1.16 18.70 -1.76
C ASP A 106 2.01 18.69 -0.48
N PHE A 107 2.50 17.51 -0.16
CA PHE A 107 3.37 17.15 0.95
C PHE A 107 4.71 16.57 0.45
N SER A 108 5.08 16.85 -0.80
CA SER A 108 6.31 16.35 -1.40
C SER A 108 7.55 16.92 -0.71
N GLY A 109 8.59 16.09 -0.55
CA GLY A 109 9.84 16.44 0.10
C GLY A 109 9.74 16.73 1.60
N LEU A 110 8.58 16.46 2.23
CA LEU A 110 8.45 16.58 3.68
C LEU A 110 9.42 15.68 4.39
N LYS A 111 10.00 16.18 5.47
CA LYS A 111 10.99 15.44 6.27
C LYS A 111 10.46 15.14 7.66
N ASN A 112 10.84 13.97 8.18
CA ASN A 112 10.52 13.53 9.54
C ASN A 112 9.02 13.55 9.88
N LEU A 113 8.14 13.27 8.90
CA LEU A 113 6.71 13.19 9.14
C LEU A 113 6.34 11.83 9.74
N GLN A 114 6.43 11.74 11.06
CA GLN A 114 6.00 10.58 11.86
C GLN A 114 4.60 10.78 12.44
N GLU A 115 3.89 11.78 11.95
CA GLU A 115 2.63 12.23 12.51
C GLU A 115 1.52 11.21 12.28
N LYS A 116 0.48 11.36 13.07
CA LYS A 116 -0.70 10.52 12.98
C LYS A 116 -1.74 11.20 12.12
N PHE A 117 -2.19 10.49 11.09
CA PHE A 117 -3.42 10.79 10.40
C PHE A 117 -4.43 9.71 10.78
N SER A 118 -5.54 10.12 11.36
CA SER A 118 -6.69 9.25 11.58
C SER A 118 -7.94 9.87 10.99
N SER A 119 -8.80 9.03 10.41
CA SER A 119 -10.10 9.47 9.87
C SER A 119 -10.02 10.67 8.89
N SER A 120 -8.90 10.83 8.19
CA SER A 120 -8.65 11.96 7.30
C SER A 120 -8.98 11.63 5.85
N ASN A 121 -9.40 12.63 5.08
CA ASN A 121 -9.48 12.54 3.63
C ASN A 121 -8.19 13.08 3.03
N MET A 122 -7.48 12.27 2.25
CA MET A 122 -6.17 12.59 1.69
C MET A 122 -6.12 12.27 0.20
N GLN A 123 -7.26 12.27 -0.48
CA GLN A 123 -7.32 11.93 -1.91
C GLN A 123 -6.41 12.82 -2.76
N HIS A 124 -5.78 12.21 -3.77
CA HIS A 124 -4.89 12.87 -4.74
C HIS A 124 -3.72 13.65 -4.14
N CYS A 125 -3.35 13.38 -2.88
CA CYS A 125 -2.20 14.02 -2.27
C CYS A 125 -0.89 13.64 -2.96
N LEU A 126 0.06 14.56 -2.96
CA LEU A 126 1.43 14.31 -3.38
C LEU A 126 2.31 14.18 -2.15
N PHE A 127 3.07 13.10 -2.06
CA PHE A 127 4.05 12.83 -1.02
C PHE A 127 5.43 12.59 -1.62
N ILE A 128 5.68 13.01 -2.85
CA ILE A 128 6.82 12.56 -3.65
C ILE A 128 8.15 12.89 -2.95
N GLY A 129 9.01 11.87 -2.79
CA GLY A 129 10.33 12.04 -2.19
C GLY A 129 10.32 12.41 -0.70
N SER A 130 9.25 12.11 0.03
CA SER A 130 9.12 12.47 1.45
C SER A 130 9.70 11.42 2.39
N GLU A 131 10.18 11.85 3.55
CA GLU A 131 10.65 11.00 4.66
C GLU A 131 9.50 10.79 5.65
N LEU A 132 8.77 9.69 5.45
CA LEU A 132 7.55 9.29 6.16
C LEU A 132 7.76 8.03 7.00
N SER A 133 9.00 7.68 7.34
CA SER A 133 9.29 6.46 8.09
C SER A 133 8.57 6.50 9.44
N GLY A 134 7.80 5.46 9.75
CA GLY A 134 7.02 5.36 10.98
C GLY A 134 5.69 6.10 10.95
N LEU A 135 5.24 6.59 9.79
CA LEU A 135 3.94 7.24 9.62
C LEU A 135 2.80 6.35 10.11
N LEU A 136 1.84 6.96 10.81
CA LEU A 136 0.68 6.25 11.37
C LEU A 136 -0.60 6.68 10.64
N LEU A 137 -1.17 5.78 9.85
CA LEU A 137 -2.42 5.98 9.14
C LEU A 137 -3.50 5.05 9.68
N LYS A 138 -4.62 5.60 10.16
CA LYS A 138 -5.73 4.80 10.68
C LYS A 138 -7.10 5.31 10.23
N GLY A 139 -7.81 4.52 9.42
CA GLY A 139 -9.15 4.89 8.98
C GLY A 139 -9.19 6.02 7.96
N ASN A 140 -8.10 6.23 7.20
CA ASN A 140 -8.01 7.33 6.25
C ASN A 140 -8.52 6.94 4.86
N ASN A 141 -8.94 7.92 4.08
CA ASN A 141 -9.16 7.80 2.65
C ASN A 141 -7.94 8.37 1.91
N VAL A 142 -7.02 7.50 1.53
CA VAL A 142 -5.75 7.83 0.87
C VAL A 142 -5.80 7.27 -0.53
N ASP A 143 -6.77 7.70 -1.31
CA ASP A 143 -7.02 7.17 -2.65
C ASP A 143 -6.30 8.04 -3.70
N SER A 144 -5.69 7.37 -4.68
CA SER A 144 -5.07 7.99 -5.84
C SER A 144 -3.98 9.01 -5.49
N CYS A 145 -3.24 8.79 -4.41
CA CYS A 145 -2.09 9.62 -4.00
C CYS A 145 -0.80 9.15 -4.66
N ASN A 146 0.21 10.02 -4.64
CA ASN A 146 1.53 9.72 -5.15
C ASN A 146 2.58 9.77 -4.05
N PHE A 147 3.06 8.61 -3.62
CA PHE A 147 4.15 8.43 -2.67
C PHE A 147 5.51 8.21 -3.35
N SER A 148 5.62 8.26 -4.67
CA SER A 148 6.83 7.82 -5.40
C SER A 148 8.13 8.37 -4.81
N ASN A 149 9.17 7.53 -4.75
CA ASN A 149 10.50 7.85 -4.20
C ASN A 149 10.52 8.21 -2.70
N SER A 150 9.44 7.96 -1.96
CA SER A 150 9.37 8.25 -0.52
C SER A 150 9.83 7.09 0.35
N ASP A 151 10.20 7.41 1.59
CA ASP A 151 10.46 6.43 2.63
C ASP A 151 9.25 6.29 3.57
N LEU A 152 8.54 5.16 3.47
CA LEU A 152 7.47 4.72 4.37
C LEU A 152 7.92 3.52 5.22
N SER A 153 9.21 3.33 5.42
CA SER A 153 9.72 2.22 6.24
C SER A 153 9.13 2.27 7.64
N LYS A 154 8.72 1.12 8.17
CA LYS A 154 8.14 0.94 9.51
C LYS A 154 6.82 1.69 9.74
N SER A 155 6.18 2.18 8.68
CA SER A 155 4.88 2.83 8.78
C SER A 155 3.77 1.82 9.06
N HIS A 156 2.75 2.26 9.80
CA HIS A 156 1.60 1.43 10.14
C HIS A 156 0.34 2.00 9.48
N ILE A 157 -0.22 1.26 8.52
CA ILE A 157 -1.43 1.64 7.83
C ILE A 157 -2.55 0.67 8.17
N GLN A 158 -3.59 1.17 8.83
CA GLN A 158 -4.65 0.34 9.37
C GLN A 158 -6.03 0.83 8.93
N ASN A 159 -6.93 -0.09 8.57
CA ASN A 159 -8.32 0.21 8.22
C ASN A 159 -8.46 1.35 7.19
N SER A 160 -7.48 1.52 6.29
CA SER A 160 -7.44 2.67 5.38
C SER A 160 -7.76 2.24 3.95
N ASN A 161 -8.34 3.16 3.19
CA ASN A 161 -8.55 3.00 1.77
C ASN A 161 -7.33 3.53 1.03
N LEU A 162 -6.62 2.66 0.33
CA LEU A 162 -5.40 2.95 -0.43
C LEU A 162 -5.59 2.61 -1.91
N LEU A 163 -6.76 2.87 -2.50
CA LEU A 163 -6.99 2.57 -3.91
C LEU A 163 -6.06 3.38 -4.81
N SER A 164 -5.56 2.74 -5.87
CA SER A 164 -4.87 3.41 -7.00
C SER A 164 -3.68 4.31 -6.62
N ASN A 165 -3.00 4.05 -5.50
CA ASN A 165 -1.83 4.84 -5.11
C ASN A 165 -0.58 4.44 -5.90
N SER A 166 0.30 5.41 -6.11
CA SER A 166 1.65 5.16 -6.59
C SER A 166 2.63 5.11 -5.43
N PHE A 167 3.23 3.93 -5.21
CA PHE A 167 4.36 3.66 -4.32
C PHE A 167 5.62 3.32 -5.12
N LYS A 168 5.73 3.85 -6.34
CA LYS A 168 6.81 3.53 -7.25
C LYS A 168 8.16 3.98 -6.66
N ASP A 169 9.14 3.08 -6.71
CA ASP A 169 10.49 3.32 -6.19
C ASP A 169 10.52 3.79 -4.71
N CYS A 170 9.49 3.45 -3.93
CA CYS A 170 9.41 3.75 -2.50
C CYS A 170 10.19 2.76 -1.65
N SER A 171 10.54 3.18 -0.43
CA SER A 171 10.91 2.26 0.64
C SER A 171 9.72 1.98 1.55
N LEU A 172 9.37 0.72 1.72
CA LEU A 172 8.28 0.21 2.57
C LEU A 172 8.81 -0.89 3.50
N LYS A 173 10.10 -0.79 3.85
CA LYS A 173 10.79 -1.78 4.68
C LYS A 173 10.09 -1.94 6.01
N GLU A 174 9.77 -3.16 6.37
CA GLU A 174 9.13 -3.48 7.65
C GLU A 174 7.81 -2.72 7.91
N ALA A 175 7.19 -2.13 6.88
CA ALA A 175 5.89 -1.48 7.02
C ALA A 175 4.80 -2.53 7.31
N GLU A 176 3.73 -2.11 7.96
CA GLU A 176 2.60 -2.99 8.29
C GLU A 176 1.30 -2.40 7.76
N PHE A 177 0.67 -3.13 6.83
CA PHE A 177 -0.68 -2.83 6.39
C PHE A 177 -1.64 -3.83 7.01
N SER A 178 -2.65 -3.35 7.72
CA SER A 178 -3.66 -4.21 8.33
C SER A 178 -5.09 -3.77 8.01
N LYS A 179 -5.93 -4.73 7.59
CA LYS A 179 -7.34 -4.51 7.26
C LYS A 179 -7.55 -3.33 6.28
N SER A 180 -6.65 -3.16 5.32
CA SER A 180 -6.66 -2.04 4.39
C SER A 180 -6.91 -2.52 2.97
N TYR A 181 -7.50 -1.65 2.14
CA TYR A 181 -7.77 -1.93 0.72
C TYR A 181 -6.64 -1.30 -0.10
N ILE A 182 -5.82 -2.11 -0.75
CA ILE A 182 -4.66 -1.63 -1.52
C ILE A 182 -4.80 -1.89 -3.02
N ASN A 183 -6.03 -2.10 -3.51
CA ASN A 183 -6.25 -2.47 -4.91
C ASN A 183 -5.76 -1.39 -5.89
N GLY A 184 -5.24 -1.82 -7.03
CA GLY A 184 -4.79 -0.92 -8.09
C GLY A 184 -3.51 -0.15 -7.77
N CYS A 185 -2.83 -0.44 -6.66
CA CYS A 185 -1.60 0.24 -6.29
C CYS A 185 -0.42 -0.16 -7.20
N ASP A 186 0.45 0.82 -7.47
CA ASP A 186 1.71 0.61 -8.16
C ASP A 186 2.88 0.63 -7.16
N PHE A 187 3.39 -0.54 -6.82
CA PHE A 187 4.60 -0.77 -6.01
C PHE A 187 5.83 -1.08 -6.89
N SER A 188 5.81 -0.77 -8.18
CA SER A 188 6.93 -1.11 -9.06
C SER A 188 8.25 -0.48 -8.58
N GLY A 189 9.31 -1.28 -8.58
CA GLY A 189 10.64 -0.87 -8.10
C GLY A 189 10.75 -0.62 -6.58
N ALA A 190 9.68 -0.82 -5.81
CA ALA A 190 9.69 -0.55 -4.37
C ALA A 190 10.53 -1.58 -3.59
N ASP A 191 11.10 -1.13 -2.47
CA ASP A 191 11.71 -2.00 -1.47
C ASP A 191 10.68 -2.33 -0.39
N LEU A 192 10.08 -3.50 -0.48
CA LEU A 192 9.05 -4.06 0.39
C LEU A 192 9.62 -5.10 1.36
N THR A 193 10.94 -5.07 1.62
CA THR A 193 11.58 -6.09 2.45
C THR A 193 11.02 -6.09 3.87
N GLY A 194 10.61 -7.26 4.37
CA GLY A 194 10.01 -7.39 5.69
C GLY A 194 8.59 -6.81 5.83
N LEU A 195 7.95 -6.39 4.73
CA LEU A 195 6.56 -5.90 4.72
C LEU A 195 5.61 -6.90 5.37
N LYS A 196 4.63 -6.40 6.12
CA LYS A 196 3.56 -7.21 6.73
C LYS A 196 2.20 -6.82 6.18
N LEU A 197 1.58 -7.69 5.38
CA LEU A 197 0.19 -7.57 4.96
C LEU A 197 -0.69 -8.49 5.82
N LEU A 198 -1.33 -7.92 6.84
CA LEU A 198 -2.03 -8.69 7.86
C LEU A 198 -3.55 -8.47 7.83
N LYS A 199 -4.31 -9.56 8.01
CA LYS A 199 -5.76 -9.52 8.31
C LYS A 199 -6.60 -8.90 7.18
N SER A 200 -6.99 -9.75 6.23
CA SER A 200 -7.97 -9.48 5.18
C SER A 200 -7.71 -8.21 4.38
N ASN A 201 -6.45 -8.01 3.99
CA ASN A 201 -6.14 -7.01 2.97
C ASN A 201 -6.59 -7.54 1.60
N HIS A 202 -7.12 -6.63 0.78
CA HIS A 202 -7.37 -6.87 -0.64
C HIS A 202 -6.30 -6.13 -1.42
N ALA A 203 -5.50 -6.88 -2.17
CA ALA A 203 -4.41 -6.36 -3.00
C ALA A 203 -4.62 -6.80 -4.44
N ASP A 204 -5.78 -6.46 -4.99
CA ASP A 204 -6.17 -6.86 -6.32
C ASP A 204 -5.71 -5.84 -7.36
N ALA A 205 -5.31 -6.30 -8.55
CA ALA A 205 -4.83 -5.46 -9.64
C ALA A 205 -3.63 -4.56 -9.29
N CYS A 206 -2.78 -5.01 -8.37
CA CYS A 206 -1.57 -4.29 -7.99
C CYS A 206 -0.40 -4.62 -8.91
N ASN A 207 0.51 -3.67 -9.06
CA ASN A 207 1.77 -3.88 -9.77
C ASN A 207 2.95 -3.88 -8.78
N PHE A 208 3.59 -5.02 -8.60
CA PHE A 208 4.81 -5.17 -7.80
C PHE A 208 6.07 -5.29 -8.66
N SER A 209 6.00 -5.11 -9.98
CA SER A 209 7.10 -5.45 -10.88
C SER A 209 8.44 -4.81 -10.47
N ASN A 210 9.53 -5.59 -10.49
CA ASN A 210 10.88 -5.17 -10.09
C ASN A 210 11.05 -4.81 -8.61
N SER A 211 10.08 -5.13 -7.74
CA SER A 211 10.20 -4.87 -6.30
C SER A 211 10.96 -5.98 -5.55
N ASP A 212 11.55 -5.62 -4.41
CA ASP A 212 12.05 -6.61 -3.44
C ASP A 212 11.03 -6.82 -2.31
N ILE A 213 10.45 -8.01 -2.21
CA ILE A 213 9.44 -8.41 -1.21
C ILE A 213 10.03 -9.51 -0.30
N SER A 214 11.37 -9.57 -0.18
CA SER A 214 12.03 -10.60 0.60
C SER A 214 11.75 -10.47 2.10
N ASN A 215 11.67 -11.60 2.81
CA ASN A 215 11.38 -11.69 4.25
C ASN A 215 9.99 -11.14 4.67
N SER A 216 9.11 -10.92 3.72
CA SER A 216 7.79 -10.32 3.96
C SER A 216 6.75 -11.37 4.34
N HIS A 217 5.73 -10.94 5.08
CA HIS A 217 4.69 -11.81 5.62
C HIS A 217 3.32 -11.35 5.17
N MET A 218 2.61 -12.22 4.45
CA MET A 218 1.23 -11.97 4.02
C MET A 218 0.32 -12.97 4.70
N LEU A 219 -0.48 -12.50 5.65
CA LEU A 219 -1.30 -13.34 6.52
C LEU A 219 -2.79 -13.01 6.38
N ASN A 220 -3.59 -14.03 6.05
CA ASN A 220 -5.05 -13.92 5.88
C ASN A 220 -5.46 -12.88 4.82
N SER A 221 -4.78 -12.79 3.69
CA SER A 221 -5.04 -11.75 2.67
C SER A 221 -5.55 -12.34 1.35
N SER A 222 -6.02 -11.47 0.44
CA SER A 222 -6.39 -11.82 -0.93
C SER A 222 -5.59 -10.97 -1.92
N ILE A 223 -5.05 -11.62 -2.95
CA ILE A 223 -4.27 -11.01 -4.02
C ILE A 223 -4.76 -11.60 -5.32
N ALA A 224 -5.47 -10.82 -6.13
CA ALA A 224 -5.94 -11.26 -7.43
C ALA A 224 -5.43 -10.34 -8.55
N ASN A 225 -5.26 -10.90 -9.75
CA ASN A 225 -4.98 -10.12 -10.97
C ASN A 225 -3.76 -9.17 -10.85
N SER A 226 -2.79 -9.53 -10.01
CA SER A 226 -1.63 -8.68 -9.71
C SER A 226 -0.37 -9.15 -10.42
N ILE A 227 0.59 -8.23 -10.59
CA ILE A 227 1.81 -8.46 -11.36
C ILE A 227 3.01 -8.47 -10.40
N PHE A 228 3.79 -9.55 -10.41
CA PHE A 228 5.01 -9.77 -9.61
C PHE A 228 6.23 -10.04 -10.51
N LYS A 229 6.25 -9.45 -11.71
CA LYS A 229 7.32 -9.70 -12.69
C LYS A 229 8.67 -9.23 -12.18
N ASN A 230 9.70 -10.05 -12.35
CA ASN A 230 11.07 -9.71 -11.94
C ASN A 230 11.17 -9.29 -10.46
N CYS A 231 10.33 -9.87 -9.59
CA CYS A 231 10.37 -9.60 -8.14
C CYS A 231 11.28 -10.58 -7.40
N SER A 232 11.76 -10.15 -6.24
CA SER A 232 12.34 -11.06 -5.24
C SER A 232 11.31 -11.37 -4.15
N LEU A 233 10.98 -12.65 -3.96
CA LEU A 233 10.14 -13.13 -2.85
C LEU A 233 10.94 -14.05 -1.92
N LYS A 234 12.23 -13.77 -1.76
CA LYS A 234 13.11 -14.64 -1.00
C LYS A 234 12.69 -14.71 0.45
N GLU A 235 12.58 -15.91 1.00
CA GLU A 235 12.25 -16.15 2.40
C GLU A 235 10.94 -15.46 2.84
N ALA A 236 10.04 -15.15 1.90
CA ALA A 236 8.72 -14.58 2.20
C ALA A 236 7.74 -15.68 2.64
N GLU A 237 6.75 -15.33 3.47
CA GLU A 237 5.71 -16.26 3.92
C GLU A 237 4.31 -15.75 3.57
N PHE A 238 3.58 -16.54 2.77
CA PHE A 238 2.18 -16.32 2.42
C PHE A 238 1.30 -17.35 3.13
N SER A 239 0.76 -16.94 4.28
CA SER A 239 0.00 -17.78 5.20
C SER A 239 -1.49 -17.46 5.14
N LYS A 240 -2.34 -18.47 4.89
CA LYS A 240 -3.81 -18.32 4.75
C LYS A 240 -4.20 -17.25 3.73
N THR A 241 -3.37 -17.08 2.71
CA THR A 241 -3.53 -16.07 1.67
C THR A 241 -4.06 -16.72 0.40
N HIS A 242 -5.01 -16.05 -0.26
CA HIS A 242 -5.56 -16.45 -1.54
C HIS A 242 -4.89 -15.65 -2.65
N ILE A 243 -4.26 -16.35 -3.59
CA ILE A 243 -3.51 -15.77 -4.69
C ILE A 243 -4.03 -16.37 -5.98
N ASP A 244 -4.65 -15.53 -6.80
CA ASP A 244 -5.34 -15.97 -8.01
C ASP A 244 -5.00 -15.09 -9.21
N SER A 245 -4.77 -15.71 -10.36
CA SER A 245 -4.66 -15.02 -11.64
C SER A 245 -3.58 -13.93 -11.65
N CYS A 246 -2.49 -14.15 -10.91
CA CYS A 246 -1.34 -13.26 -10.84
C CYS A 246 -0.23 -13.71 -11.80
N ASP A 247 0.65 -12.79 -12.14
CA ASP A 247 1.81 -13.05 -13.00
C ASP A 247 3.11 -12.99 -12.19
N PHE A 248 3.75 -14.13 -12.00
CA PHE A 248 5.04 -14.30 -11.30
C PHE A 248 6.17 -14.67 -12.27
N SER A 249 6.13 -14.14 -13.50
CA SER A 249 7.22 -14.35 -14.46
C SER A 249 8.52 -13.73 -13.96
N ASP A 250 9.62 -14.44 -14.13
CA ASP A 250 10.97 -14.05 -13.72
C ASP A 250 11.10 -13.77 -12.19
N THR A 251 10.18 -14.30 -11.38
CA THR A 251 10.20 -14.11 -9.92
C THR A 251 11.16 -15.08 -9.23
N ASN A 252 11.85 -14.61 -8.20
CA ASN A 252 12.66 -15.45 -7.34
C ASN A 252 11.89 -15.93 -6.11
N PHE A 253 11.59 -17.24 -6.05
CA PHE A 253 10.88 -17.89 -4.95
C PHE A 253 11.81 -18.58 -3.94
N THR A 254 13.09 -18.20 -3.86
CA THR A 254 14.05 -18.91 -3.01
C THR A 254 13.62 -18.85 -1.54
N GLY A 255 13.37 -19.99 -0.89
CA GLY A 255 12.95 -20.06 0.51
C GLY A 255 11.51 -19.59 0.77
N ILE A 256 10.70 -19.30 -0.26
CA ILE A 256 9.32 -18.87 -0.04
C ILE A 256 8.50 -19.98 0.63
N VAL A 257 7.56 -19.58 1.51
CA VAL A 257 6.62 -20.49 2.15
C VAL A 257 5.18 -20.08 1.83
N PHE A 258 4.43 -20.95 1.15
CA PHE A 258 2.97 -20.84 1.01
C PHE A 258 2.29 -21.79 1.97
N LYS A 259 1.51 -21.29 2.92
CA LYS A 259 0.93 -22.11 4.00
C LYS A 259 -0.57 -21.92 4.16
N SER A 260 -1.33 -23.01 4.13
CA SER A 260 -2.77 -23.03 4.44
C SER A 260 -3.61 -22.05 3.60
N GLY A 261 -3.17 -21.74 2.38
CA GLY A 261 -3.79 -20.78 1.48
C GLY A 261 -4.22 -21.40 0.15
N ALA A 262 -4.33 -20.58 -0.88
CA ALA A 262 -4.62 -21.01 -2.24
C ALA A 262 -3.72 -20.27 -3.23
N PHE A 263 -3.19 -21.00 -4.21
CA PHE A 263 -2.29 -20.50 -5.25
C PHE A 263 -2.81 -21.03 -6.60
N LEU A 264 -3.61 -20.21 -7.28
CA LEU A 264 -4.51 -20.63 -8.35
C LEU A 264 -4.26 -19.85 -9.63
N SER A 265 -4.27 -20.53 -10.77
CA SER A 265 -4.33 -19.90 -12.10
C SER A 265 -3.23 -18.84 -12.33
N ASN A 266 -2.09 -18.96 -11.65
CA ASN A 266 -1.02 -17.98 -11.74
C ASN A 266 -0.11 -18.29 -12.93
N ALA A 267 0.24 -17.26 -13.69
CA ALA A 267 1.24 -17.38 -14.73
C ALA A 267 2.64 -17.36 -14.09
N ILE A 268 3.46 -18.36 -14.42
CA ILE A 268 4.81 -18.48 -13.88
C ILE A 268 5.72 -18.94 -15.01
N VAL A 269 6.65 -18.07 -15.41
CA VAL A 269 7.62 -18.34 -16.46
C VAL A 269 9.00 -17.93 -15.94
N ASN A 270 10.04 -18.72 -16.19
CA ASN A 270 11.42 -18.42 -15.77
C ASN A 270 11.60 -18.15 -14.25
N ALA A 271 10.73 -18.69 -13.41
CA ALA A 271 10.85 -18.47 -11.98
C ALA A 271 11.97 -19.33 -11.37
N VAL A 272 12.58 -18.82 -10.29
CA VAL A 272 13.60 -19.56 -9.52
C VAL A 272 12.94 -20.29 -8.37
N TRP A 273 12.99 -21.62 -8.39
CA TRP A 273 12.46 -22.48 -7.33
C TRP A 273 13.61 -23.16 -6.57
N ASN A 274 13.96 -22.61 -5.42
CA ASN A 274 14.98 -23.17 -4.56
C ASN A 274 14.53 -23.09 -3.10
N ARG A 275 14.50 -24.18 -2.34
CA ARG A 275 13.96 -24.22 -0.96
C ARG A 275 12.51 -23.72 -0.81
N SER A 276 11.74 -23.69 -1.90
CA SER A 276 10.35 -23.22 -1.88
C SER A 276 9.42 -24.27 -1.29
N SER A 277 8.51 -23.86 -0.42
CA SER A 277 7.63 -24.76 0.35
C SER A 277 6.15 -24.44 0.19
N PHE A 278 5.32 -25.46 -0.01
CA PHE A 278 3.87 -25.40 -0.01
C PHE A 278 3.32 -26.34 1.06
N ILE A 279 2.56 -25.83 2.04
CA ILE A 279 2.11 -26.59 3.22
C ILE A 279 0.62 -26.37 3.44
N GLY A 280 -0.21 -27.39 3.25
CA GLY A 280 -1.67 -27.25 3.42
C GLY A 280 -2.30 -26.34 2.36
N THR A 281 -1.63 -26.13 1.23
CA THR A 281 -2.02 -25.14 0.22
C THR A 281 -2.80 -25.79 -0.92
N ARG A 282 -3.85 -25.13 -1.39
CA ARG A 282 -4.57 -25.53 -2.60
C ARG A 282 -3.87 -24.96 -3.83
N ILE A 283 -3.45 -25.83 -4.73
CA ILE A 283 -2.69 -25.49 -5.92
C ILE A 283 -3.50 -25.93 -7.12
N GLU A 284 -3.93 -24.98 -7.94
CA GLU A 284 -4.76 -25.27 -9.11
C GLU A 284 -4.28 -24.54 -10.35
N GLU A 285 -4.39 -25.23 -11.50
CA GLU A 285 -4.15 -24.64 -12.81
C GLU A 285 -2.77 -23.98 -12.92
N LEU A 286 -1.74 -24.70 -12.44
CA LEU A 286 -0.35 -24.25 -12.47
C LEU A 286 0.52 -25.14 -13.33
N LEU A 287 1.47 -24.48 -13.98
CA LEU A 287 2.58 -25.07 -14.70
C LEU A 287 3.87 -24.76 -13.93
N PHE A 288 4.55 -25.80 -13.45
CA PHE A 288 5.92 -25.69 -12.95
C PHE A 288 6.88 -26.04 -14.08
N GLU A 289 7.83 -25.15 -14.35
CA GLU A 289 8.90 -25.35 -15.33
C GLU A 289 10.26 -25.02 -14.70
N GLY A 290 11.34 -25.52 -15.32
CA GLY A 290 12.71 -25.24 -14.89
C GLY A 290 13.20 -26.12 -13.73
N ALA A 291 14.21 -25.65 -13.02
CA ALA A 291 14.79 -26.38 -11.90
C ALA A 291 13.99 -26.12 -10.62
N LEU A 292 13.60 -27.19 -9.94
CA LEU A 292 13.06 -27.17 -8.59
C LEU A 292 14.05 -27.89 -7.68
N GLU A 293 14.70 -27.12 -6.82
CA GLU A 293 15.76 -27.60 -5.94
C GLU A 293 15.34 -27.44 -4.48
N ASP A 294 15.46 -28.51 -3.69
CA ASP A 294 15.08 -28.49 -2.27
C ASP A 294 13.63 -28.05 -2.02
N CYS A 295 12.75 -28.28 -2.99
CA CYS A 295 11.35 -27.87 -2.92
C CYS A 295 10.49 -28.87 -2.15
N TYR A 296 9.48 -28.37 -1.44
CA TYR A 296 8.69 -29.19 -0.54
C TYR A 296 7.20 -28.92 -0.66
N PHE A 297 6.42 -29.98 -0.84
CA PHE A 297 4.95 -29.93 -0.90
C PHE A 297 4.40 -30.86 0.19
N GLU A 298 3.64 -30.35 1.15
CA GLU A 298 3.04 -31.14 2.22
C GLU A 298 1.55 -30.84 2.38
N ASN A 299 0.71 -31.88 2.50
CA ASN A 299 -0.74 -31.76 2.72
C ASN A 299 -1.45 -30.82 1.72
N CYS A 300 -0.96 -30.74 0.48
CA CYS A 300 -1.47 -29.88 -0.58
C CYS A 300 -2.62 -30.54 -1.35
N GLY A 301 -3.55 -29.70 -1.80
CA GLY A 301 -4.62 -30.10 -2.71
C GLY A 301 -4.29 -29.71 -4.14
N PHE A 302 -4.14 -30.68 -5.03
CA PHE A 302 -3.81 -30.44 -6.44
C PHE A 302 -5.02 -30.56 -7.37
N LYS A 303 -5.16 -29.64 -8.33
CA LYS A 303 -6.10 -29.76 -9.44
C LYS A 303 -5.51 -29.16 -10.72
N LYS A 304 -5.35 -29.98 -11.77
CA LYS A 304 -4.76 -29.56 -13.05
C LYS A 304 -3.37 -28.92 -12.86
N VAL A 305 -2.49 -29.60 -12.14
CA VAL A 305 -1.12 -29.14 -11.94
C VAL A 305 -0.19 -29.96 -12.81
N THR A 306 0.70 -29.30 -13.53
CA THR A 306 1.66 -29.94 -14.43
C THR A 306 3.06 -29.51 -14.08
N PHE A 307 3.97 -30.47 -13.93
CA PHE A 307 5.40 -30.25 -13.99
C PHE A 307 5.83 -30.57 -15.41
N GLN A 308 6.40 -29.59 -16.11
CA GLN A 308 6.79 -29.73 -17.51
C GLN A 308 8.21 -29.25 -17.71
N ASN A 309 9.02 -30.04 -18.42
CA ASN A 309 10.43 -29.70 -18.67
C ASN A 309 11.20 -29.40 -17.37
N THR A 310 10.82 -30.03 -16.25
CA THR A 310 11.41 -29.72 -14.95
C THR A 310 12.58 -30.62 -14.61
N ARG A 311 13.53 -30.07 -13.86
CA ARG A 311 14.55 -30.85 -13.14
C ARG A 311 14.24 -30.80 -11.66
N LEU A 312 13.87 -31.94 -11.09
CA LEU A 312 13.50 -32.10 -9.69
C LEU A 312 14.69 -32.64 -8.89
N THR A 313 15.30 -31.78 -8.09
CA THR A 313 16.39 -32.16 -7.18
C THR A 313 15.92 -31.99 -5.75
N ASN A 314 16.07 -33.02 -4.93
CA ASN A 314 15.67 -33.04 -3.53
C ASN A 314 14.25 -32.49 -3.31
N THR A 315 13.30 -32.87 -4.17
CA THR A 315 11.93 -32.32 -4.17
C THR A 315 10.92 -33.34 -3.68
N PHE A 316 10.15 -33.01 -2.64
CA PHE A 316 9.27 -33.99 -1.96
C PHE A 316 7.80 -33.60 -1.94
N PHE A 317 6.94 -34.64 -1.96
CA PHE A 317 5.48 -34.51 -1.97
C PHE A 317 4.82 -35.28 -0.81
N LYS A 318 5.05 -34.86 0.43
CA LYS A 318 4.60 -35.57 1.62
C LYS A 318 3.09 -35.46 1.83
N ASN A 319 2.45 -36.59 2.15
CA ASN A 319 1.02 -36.66 2.46
C ASN A 319 0.10 -36.06 1.39
N ASN A 320 0.52 -36.11 0.13
CA ASN A 320 -0.22 -35.55 -1.00
C ASN A 320 -0.90 -36.64 -1.82
N SER A 321 -2.07 -36.32 -2.36
CA SER A 321 -2.67 -37.10 -3.45
C SER A 321 -2.22 -36.53 -4.80
N LEU A 322 -1.41 -37.30 -5.52
CA LEU A 322 -0.82 -36.87 -6.79
C LEU A 322 -1.61 -37.30 -8.03
N LYS A 323 -2.84 -37.82 -7.86
CA LYS A 323 -3.70 -38.30 -8.97
C LYS A 323 -4.05 -37.22 -10.01
N ARG A 324 -3.92 -35.95 -9.66
CA ARG A 324 -4.25 -34.79 -10.51
C ARG A 324 -3.01 -33.95 -10.86
N VAL A 325 -1.84 -34.55 -10.69
CA VAL A 325 -0.55 -33.97 -11.05
C VAL A 325 -0.01 -34.73 -12.26
N SER A 326 0.40 -33.97 -13.28
CA SER A 326 1.04 -34.50 -14.49
C SER A 326 2.53 -34.18 -14.46
N PHE A 327 3.36 -35.11 -14.94
CA PHE A 327 4.78 -34.91 -15.15
C PHE A 327 5.09 -35.16 -16.62
N VAL A 328 5.62 -34.16 -17.32
CA VAL A 328 5.88 -34.19 -18.77
C VAL A 328 7.32 -33.79 -19.02
N ASN A 329 8.11 -34.67 -19.65
CA ASN A 329 9.51 -34.42 -19.96
C ASN A 329 10.33 -33.94 -18.75
N CYS A 330 10.16 -34.60 -17.61
CA CYS A 330 10.82 -34.26 -16.37
C CYS A 330 12.08 -35.11 -16.15
N GLN A 331 13.00 -34.57 -15.36
CA GLN A 331 14.16 -35.25 -14.84
C GLN A 331 14.10 -35.20 -13.31
N SER A 332 14.51 -36.26 -12.62
CA SER A 332 14.61 -36.25 -11.15
C SER A 332 15.88 -36.94 -10.66
N ASP A 333 16.39 -36.52 -9.51
CA ASP A 333 17.40 -37.32 -8.81
C ASP A 333 16.79 -38.65 -8.33
N ARG A 334 17.66 -39.58 -7.94
CA ARG A 334 17.23 -40.92 -7.54
C ARG A 334 16.33 -40.91 -6.30
N MET A 335 16.58 -40.00 -5.36
CA MET A 335 15.83 -39.93 -4.10
C MET A 335 14.39 -39.46 -4.35
N THR A 336 14.24 -38.39 -5.11
CA THR A 336 12.96 -37.83 -5.55
C THR A 336 12.18 -38.85 -6.37
N TYR A 337 12.85 -39.55 -7.29
CA TYR A 337 12.22 -40.59 -8.11
C TYR A 337 11.61 -41.72 -7.28
N GLU A 338 12.37 -42.29 -6.33
CA GLU A 338 11.88 -43.36 -5.47
C GLU A 338 10.73 -42.89 -4.56
N PHE A 339 10.76 -41.62 -4.12
CA PHE A 339 9.65 -41.03 -3.37
C PHE A 339 8.37 -40.96 -4.22
N LEU A 340 8.44 -40.45 -5.46
CA LEU A 340 7.31 -40.38 -6.39
C LEU A 340 6.74 -41.77 -6.71
N LYS A 341 7.63 -42.76 -6.91
CA LYS A 341 7.26 -44.16 -7.13
C LYS A 341 6.47 -44.74 -5.96
N GLY A 342 6.93 -44.51 -4.72
CA GLY A 342 6.20 -44.91 -3.52
C GLY A 342 4.80 -44.26 -3.41
N GLY A 343 4.66 -43.03 -3.93
CA GLY A 343 3.40 -42.30 -4.05
C GLY A 343 2.45 -42.79 -5.16
N LYS A 344 2.82 -43.83 -5.92
CA LYS A 344 2.04 -44.39 -7.05
C LYS A 344 1.74 -43.37 -8.15
N VAL A 345 2.71 -42.48 -8.42
CA VAL A 345 2.67 -41.52 -9.53
C VAL A 345 2.90 -42.24 -10.86
N ASP A 346 2.33 -41.73 -11.96
CA ASP A 346 2.74 -42.12 -13.31
C ASP A 346 4.12 -41.53 -13.62
N LEU A 347 5.12 -42.40 -13.73
CA LEU A 347 6.52 -42.01 -13.92
C LEU A 347 6.93 -42.00 -15.40
N THR A 348 6.02 -42.28 -16.34
CA THR A 348 6.37 -42.36 -17.78
C THR A 348 6.99 -41.08 -18.33
N GLY A 349 6.61 -39.93 -17.79
CA GLY A 349 7.18 -38.63 -18.13
C GLY A 349 8.42 -38.22 -17.33
N ILE A 350 9.01 -39.10 -16.52
CA ILE A 350 10.13 -38.79 -15.61
C ILE A 350 11.31 -39.71 -15.89
N THR A 351 12.47 -39.10 -16.15
CA THR A 351 13.75 -39.81 -16.24
C THR A 351 14.62 -39.55 -15.01
N VAL A 352 15.48 -40.49 -14.65
CA VAL A 352 16.43 -40.30 -13.55
C VAL A 352 17.76 -39.81 -14.12
N PHE A 353 18.35 -38.78 -13.50
CA PHE A 353 19.73 -38.38 -13.78
C PHE A 353 20.66 -38.83 -12.65
N GLU A 354 21.92 -39.12 -13.00
CA GLU A 354 22.99 -39.34 -12.03
C GLU A 354 23.54 -37.98 -11.58
N VAL A 355 23.75 -37.85 -10.27
CA VAL A 355 24.25 -36.62 -9.61
C VAL A 355 25.75 -36.51 -9.78
#